data_AF-A9WT12-F1
#
_entry.id   AF-A9WT12-F1
#
_cell.length_a   1.000
_cell.length_b   1.000
_cell.length_c   1.000
_cell.angle_alpha   90.00
_cell.angle_beta   90.00
_cell.angle_gamma   90.00
#
_symmetry.space_group_name_H-M   'P 1'
#
loop_
_entity.id
_entity.type
_entity.pdbx_description
1 polymer ?
#
loop_
_entity_poly.entity_id
_entity_poly.type
_entity_poly.pdbx_seq_one_letter_code
_entity_poly.pdbx_strand_id
1 'polypeptide(L)'
;MSVDAQTGGHQRLMMRGRADQGDWAGFECAVDRNFTDVVENELIVGTEEIFGPDGSALMNTRFEFHDAPENKTKLIIRQGPLTESLAGQNRYGWESSFTKLDVLLTAAA
;
A
#
# COMPACT_ATOMS: atom_id res chain seq x y z
N MET A 1 -12.70 3.10 5.87
CA MET A 1 -11.99 2.17 4.96
C MET A 1 -12.93 1.02 4.65
N SER A 2 -12.95 0.55 3.41
CA SER A 2 -13.62 -0.69 3.00
C SER A 2 -12.65 -1.59 2.26
N VAL A 3 -12.78 -2.90 2.45
CA VAL A 3 -12.00 -3.92 1.75
C VAL A 3 -12.90 -5.11 1.44
N ASP A 4 -12.84 -5.54 0.20
CA ASP A 4 -13.37 -6.81 -0.29
C ASP A 4 -12.21 -7.56 -0.95
N ALA A 5 -11.55 -8.44 -0.18
CA ALA A 5 -10.27 -9.05 -0.52
C ALA A 5 -10.44 -10.32 -1.37
N GLN A 6 -11.05 -10.17 -2.54
CA GLN A 6 -11.21 -11.23 -3.54
C GLN A 6 -10.91 -10.69 -4.94
N THR A 7 -10.69 -11.59 -5.91
CA THR A 7 -10.59 -11.21 -7.32
C THR A 7 -11.87 -10.48 -7.77
N GLY A 8 -11.71 -9.29 -8.36
CA GLY A 8 -12.81 -8.38 -8.71
C GLY A 8 -13.32 -7.52 -7.55
N GLY A 9 -12.79 -7.72 -6.34
CA GLY A 9 -13.09 -6.93 -5.16
C GLY A 9 -12.32 -5.61 -5.12
N HIS A 10 -12.30 -4.96 -3.95
CA HIS A 10 -11.86 -3.58 -3.84
C HIS A 10 -11.14 -3.26 -2.51
N GLN A 11 -10.37 -2.18 -2.51
CA GLN A 11 -9.92 -1.48 -1.31
C GLN A 11 -10.15 0.02 -1.49
N ARG A 12 -10.81 0.64 -0.52
CA ARG A 12 -11.03 2.10 -0.48
C ARG A 12 -10.56 2.64 0.86
N LEU A 13 -9.62 3.57 0.83
CA LEU A 13 -9.13 4.22 2.03
C LEU A 13 -8.83 5.69 1.77
N MET A 14 -8.77 6.44 2.87
CA MET A 14 -8.30 7.81 2.88
C MET A 14 -7.06 7.86 3.77
N MET A 15 -5.92 8.16 3.17
CA MET A 15 -4.69 8.44 3.90
C MET A 15 -4.77 9.87 4.44
N ARG A 16 -4.44 10.03 5.72
CA ARG A 16 -4.44 11.34 6.40
C ARG A 16 -3.12 11.54 7.10
N GLY A 17 -2.43 12.63 6.80
CA GLY A 17 -1.28 13.09 7.56
C GLY A 17 -1.73 13.63 8.92
N ARG A 18 -0.95 13.38 9.98
CA ARG A 18 -1.28 13.91 11.32
C ARG A 18 -0.94 15.40 11.38
N ALA A 19 -1.69 16.16 12.18
CA ALA A 19 -1.50 17.61 12.30
C ALA A 19 -0.10 18.03 12.82
N ASP A 20 0.61 17.14 13.52
CA ASP A 20 1.97 17.33 14.02
C ASP A 20 3.06 16.81 13.08
N GLN A 21 2.71 16.36 11.87
CA GLN A 21 3.61 15.67 10.94
C GLN A 21 4.31 16.63 9.95
N GLY A 22 4.70 17.82 10.41
CA GLY A 22 5.42 18.81 9.59
C GLY A 22 4.71 19.11 8.27
N ASP A 23 5.42 19.01 7.15
CA ASP A 23 4.89 19.28 5.80
C ASP A 23 3.73 18.36 5.37
N TRP A 24 3.50 17.25 6.09
CA TRP A 24 2.38 16.34 5.87
C TRP A 24 1.14 16.71 6.68
N ALA A 25 1.20 17.76 7.51
CA ALA A 25 0.06 18.20 8.31
C ALA A 25 -1.12 18.61 7.41
N GLY A 26 -2.27 17.94 7.60
CA GLY A 26 -3.46 18.18 6.80
C GLY A 26 -3.42 17.54 5.40
N PHE A 27 -2.41 16.73 5.09
CA PHE A 27 -2.37 15.94 3.86
C PHE A 27 -3.52 14.94 3.82
N GLU A 28 -4.26 14.91 2.70
CA GLU A 28 -5.29 13.92 2.41
C GLU A 28 -5.04 13.30 1.04
N CYS A 29 -5.08 11.96 0.97
CA CYS A 29 -4.98 11.23 -0.28
C CYS A 29 -5.97 10.06 -0.27
N ALA A 30 -6.94 10.09 -1.18
CA ALA A 30 -7.84 8.96 -1.34
C ALA A 30 -7.16 7.90 -2.20
N VAL A 31 -7.33 6.63 -1.82
CA VAL A 31 -6.80 5.48 -2.56
C VAL A 31 -7.96 4.57 -2.91
N ASP A 32 -8.12 4.33 -4.21
CA ASP A 32 -9.11 3.47 -4.82
C ASP A 32 -8.39 2.33 -5.55
N ARG A 33 -8.42 1.12 -4.99
CA ARG A 33 -7.81 -0.07 -5.61
C ARG A 33 -8.85 -1.11 -5.99
N ASN A 34 -8.80 -1.61 -7.21
CA ASN A 34 -9.56 -2.77 -7.66
C ASN A 34 -8.63 -3.97 -7.76
N PHE A 35 -8.99 -5.08 -7.11
CA PHE A 35 -8.18 -6.29 -7.13
C PHE A 35 -8.42 -7.07 -8.42
N THR A 36 -7.35 -7.31 -9.17
CA THR A 36 -7.41 -8.09 -10.41
C THR A 36 -7.15 -9.57 -10.16
N ASP A 37 -6.30 -9.89 -9.17
CA ASP A 37 -6.00 -11.26 -8.77
C ASP A 37 -5.75 -11.31 -7.26
N VAL A 38 -6.38 -12.27 -6.57
CA VAL A 38 -6.12 -12.57 -5.17
C VAL A 38 -5.97 -14.09 -5.02
N VAL A 39 -4.82 -14.51 -4.53
CA VAL A 39 -4.55 -15.89 -4.13
C VAL A 39 -4.20 -15.87 -2.64
N GLU A 40 -5.00 -16.56 -1.84
CA GLU A 40 -4.83 -16.60 -0.40
C GLU A 40 -3.40 -17.00 -0.03
N ASN A 41 -2.78 -16.23 0.87
CA ASN A 41 -1.40 -16.41 1.36
C ASN A 41 -0.27 -16.28 0.33
N GLU A 42 -0.55 -15.94 -0.94
CA GLU A 42 0.46 -15.93 -2.00
C GLU A 42 0.54 -14.61 -2.77
N LEU A 43 -0.61 -14.06 -3.18
CA LEU A 43 -0.62 -13.00 -4.20
C LEU A 43 -1.77 -12.03 -4.01
N ILE A 44 -1.47 -10.74 -4.13
CA ILE A 44 -2.48 -9.68 -4.30
C ILE A 44 -2.03 -8.77 -5.46
N VAL A 45 -2.85 -8.66 -6.49
CA VAL A 45 -2.64 -7.74 -7.62
C VAL A 45 -3.84 -6.81 -7.74
N GLY A 46 -3.58 -5.54 -8.04
CA GLY A 46 -4.65 -4.62 -8.34
C GLY A 46 -4.20 -3.39 -9.11
N THR A 47 -5.17 -2.73 -9.71
CA THR A 47 -5.04 -1.38 -10.24
C THR A 47 -5.48 -0.40 -9.18
N GLU A 48 -4.72 0.67 -8.99
CA GLU A 48 -4.86 1.65 -7.93
C GLU A 48 -4.88 3.06 -8.53
N GLU A 49 -5.92 3.81 -8.20
CA GLU A 49 -6.03 5.23 -8.44
C GLU A 49 -5.87 5.97 -7.13
N ILE A 50 -4.91 6.89 -7.09
CA ILE A 50 -4.70 7.80 -5.96
C ILE A 50 -5.24 9.18 -6.33
N PHE A 51 -5.86 9.86 -5.38
CA PHE A 51 -6.36 11.22 -5.53
C PHE A 51 -5.74 12.08 -4.43
N GLY A 52 -4.73 12.84 -4.80
CA GLY A 52 -4.00 13.73 -3.90
C GLY A 52 -4.14 15.21 -4.29
N PRO A 53 -3.48 16.10 -3.54
CA PRO A 53 -3.49 17.54 -3.82
C PRO A 53 -2.99 17.91 -5.22
N ASP A 54 -2.07 17.12 -5.77
CA ASP A 54 -1.44 17.34 -7.09
C ASP A 54 -2.21 16.69 -8.25
N GLY A 55 -3.39 16.12 -7.98
CA GLY A 55 -4.24 15.44 -8.97
C GLY A 55 -4.38 13.94 -8.73
N SER A 56 -4.84 13.21 -9.76
CA SER A 56 -4.95 11.75 -9.71
C SER A 56 -3.83 11.04 -10.46
N ALA A 57 -3.47 9.85 -10.00
CA ALA A 57 -2.51 8.98 -10.67
C ALA A 57 -2.99 7.52 -10.64
N LEU A 58 -2.82 6.83 -11.77
CA LEU A 58 -3.15 5.43 -11.94
C LEU A 58 -1.87 4.59 -11.93
N MET A 59 -1.85 3.55 -11.11
CA MET A 59 -0.74 2.60 -11.01
C MET A 59 -1.26 1.18 -10.83
N ASN A 60 -0.40 0.20 -11.06
CA ASN A 60 -0.65 -1.18 -10.68
C ASN A 60 0.23 -1.53 -9.48
N THR A 61 -0.31 -2.37 -8.59
CA THR A 61 0.37 -2.80 -7.38
C THR A 61 0.29 -4.33 -7.29
N ARG A 62 1.42 -4.97 -7.02
CA ARG A 62 1.55 -6.41 -6.86
C ARG A 62 2.30 -6.72 -5.58
N PHE A 63 1.68 -7.51 -4.72
CA PHE A 63 2.22 -8.04 -3.48
C PHE A 63 2.38 -9.53 -3.62
N GLU A 64 3.59 -10.03 -3.38
CA GLU A 64 3.90 -11.45 -3.42
C GLU A 64 4.46 -11.87 -2.07
N PHE A 65 3.89 -12.94 -1.54
CA PHE A 65 4.28 -13.56 -0.29
C PHE A 65 5.01 -14.86 -0.61
N HIS A 66 6.17 -15.04 0.01
CA HIS A 66 6.96 -16.24 -0.15
C HIS A 66 7.43 -16.72 1.22
N ASP A 67 7.54 -18.03 1.36
CA ASP A 67 8.21 -18.62 2.51
C ASP A 67 9.67 -18.15 2.57
N ALA A 68 10.11 -17.81 3.78
CA ALA A 68 11.51 -17.54 4.08
C ALA A 68 11.97 -18.44 5.25
N PRO A 69 13.29 -18.69 5.37
CA PRO A 69 13.83 -19.46 6.49
C PRO A 69 13.42 -18.88 7.86
N GLU A 70 13.49 -19.71 8.90
CA GLU A 70 13.21 -19.32 10.29
C GLU A 70 11.74 -18.90 10.55
N ASN A 71 10.79 -19.53 9.86
CA ASN A 71 9.35 -19.24 9.99
C ASN A 71 9.02 -17.77 9.71
N LYS A 72 9.70 -17.19 8.72
CA LYS A 72 9.50 -15.80 8.26
C LYS A 72 8.80 -15.79 6.91
N THR A 73 8.23 -14.64 6.56
CA THR A 73 7.65 -14.40 5.24
C THR A 73 8.45 -13.33 4.52
N LYS A 74 8.80 -13.59 3.26
CA LYS A 74 9.35 -12.58 2.36
C LYS A 74 8.20 -11.93 1.59
N LEU A 75 8.00 -10.64 1.81
CA LEU A 75 7.05 -9.81 1.06
C LEU A 75 7.79 -9.05 -0.05
N ILE A 76 7.38 -9.22 -1.30
CA ILE A 76 7.86 -8.45 -2.44
C ILE A 76 6.73 -7.55 -2.94
N ILE A 77 7.00 -6.24 -3.07
CA ILE A 77 6.04 -5.26 -3.56
C ILE A 77 6.59 -4.67 -4.86
N ARG A 78 5.75 -4.65 -5.89
CA ARG A 78 6.00 -3.93 -7.15
C ARG A 78 4.86 -2.96 -7.38
N GLN A 79 5.18 -1.70 -7.62
CA GLN A 79 4.20 -0.66 -7.85
C GLN A 79 4.66 0.27 -8.97
N GLY A 80 3.76 0.57 -9.90
CA GLY A 80 4.00 1.54 -10.96
C GLY A 80 3.04 1.41 -12.14
N PRO A 81 3.18 2.27 -13.17
CA PRO A 81 4.26 3.25 -13.33
C PRO A 81 4.18 4.39 -12.30
N LEU A 82 5.34 4.93 -11.93
CA LEU A 82 5.44 6.10 -11.05
C LEU A 82 6.13 7.23 -11.82
N THR A 83 5.64 8.45 -11.66
CA THR A 83 6.40 9.64 -12.07
C THR A 83 7.62 9.80 -11.17
N GLU A 84 8.60 10.59 -11.60
CA GLU A 84 9.79 10.88 -10.78
C GLU A 84 9.41 11.55 -9.46
N SER A 85 8.42 12.47 -9.46
CA SER A 85 7.95 13.11 -8.22
C SER A 85 7.29 12.12 -7.26
N LEU A 86 6.55 11.15 -7.79
CA LEU A 86 5.86 10.13 -6.97
C LEU A 86 6.82 9.04 -6.48
N ALA A 87 7.89 8.73 -7.20
CA ALA A 87 8.79 7.63 -6.82
C ALA A 87 9.41 7.82 -5.42
N GLY A 88 9.84 9.05 -5.09
CA GLY A 88 10.40 9.37 -3.77
C GLY A 88 9.37 9.28 -2.65
N GLN A 89 8.19 9.88 -2.85
CA GLN A 89 7.09 9.83 -1.89
C GLN A 89 6.59 8.40 -1.67
N ASN A 90 6.52 7.61 -2.75
CA ASN A 90 6.07 6.24 -2.71
C ASN A 90 7.04 5.36 -1.91
N ARG A 91 8.36 5.52 -2.11
CA ARG A 91 9.37 4.84 -1.31
C ARG A 91 9.22 5.16 0.18
N TYR A 92 9.12 6.45 0.53
CA TYR A 92 8.92 6.88 1.92
C TYR A 92 7.63 6.29 2.53
N GLY A 93 6.54 6.29 1.77
CA GLY A 93 5.27 5.70 2.18
C GLY A 93 5.38 4.21 2.50
N TRP A 94 6.10 3.44 1.67
CA TRP A 94 6.36 2.03 1.92
C TRP A 94 7.26 1.80 3.13
N GLU A 95 8.37 2.54 3.28
CA GLU A 95 9.27 2.46 4.43
C GLU A 95 8.53 2.75 5.75
N SER A 96 7.65 3.76 5.76
CA SER A 96 6.78 4.06 6.91
C SER A 96 5.80 2.92 7.20
N SER A 97 5.25 2.29 6.16
CA SER A 97 4.29 1.20 6.29
C SER A 97 4.94 -0.08 6.85
N PHE A 98 6.17 -0.39 6.44
CA PHE A 98 6.91 -1.53 6.97
C PHE A 98 7.21 -1.37 8.47
N THR A 99 7.60 -0.18 8.91
CA THR A 99 7.79 0.09 10.35
C THR A 99 6.51 -0.20 11.15
N LYS A 100 5.34 0.17 10.63
CA LYS A 100 4.05 -0.11 11.29
C LYS A 100 3.71 -1.59 11.27
N LEU A 101 3.97 -2.26 10.15
CA LEU A 101 3.74 -3.69 10.01
C LEU A 101 4.61 -4.49 11.00
N ASP A 102 5.88 -4.13 11.16
CA ASP A 102 6.79 -4.78 12.10
C ASP A 102 6.28 -4.71 13.54
N VAL A 103 5.77 -3.53 13.96
CA VAL A 103 5.16 -3.35 15.28
C VAL A 103 3.93 -4.25 15.45
N LEU A 104 3.06 -4.33 14.44
CA LEU A 104 1.86 -5.15 14.48
C LEU A 104 2.19 -6.65 14.53
N LEU A 105 3.14 -7.10 13.71
CA LEU A 105 3.54 -8.50 13.66
C LEU A 105 4.26 -8.94 14.94
N THR A 106 5.08 -8.06 15.52
CA THR A 106 5.75 -8.34 16.80
C THR A 106 4.73 -8.41 17.95
N ALA A 107 3.67 -7.60 17.92
CA ALA A 107 2.62 -7.63 18.94
C ALA A 107 1.65 -8.81 18.80
N ALA A 108 1.60 -9.45 17.63
CA ALA A 108 0.74 -10.60 17.34
C ALA A 108 1.43 -11.96 17.54
N ALA A 109 2.74 -11.96 17.78
CA ALA A 109 3.56 -13.16 18.06
C ALA A 109 3.57 -13.48 19.57
#